data_AF-A0AAV8EW15-F1
#
_entry.id   AF-A0AAV8EW15-F1
#
_cell.length_a   1.000
_cell.length_b   1.000
_cell.length_c   1.000
_cell.angle_alpha   90.00
_cell.angle_beta   90.00
_cell.angle_gamma   90.00
#
_symmetry.space_group_name_H-M   'P 1'
#
loop_
_entity.id
_entity.type
_entity.pdbx_description
1 polymer ?
#
loop_
_entity_poly.entity_id
_entity_poly.type
_entity_poly.pdbx_seq_one_letter_code
_entity_poly.pdbx_strand_id
1 'polypeptide(L)'
;MYSEEFNPDLFYAALGGLGQFGVITRARFALEPAQKRVRWRRLFYTDIKLVTSDLEKLISPDNNLSGIIDFVEGEVLLSATQASLIGSTFNFTDSDVQKIIDLASDNNGPIYLVDAVVFYNDTTATSAEQKVDLLLKELQYTSGFAFSNDIPLLNFLNRLHYQETARSSQGQFHPWLSMFVPKSKILEFDSNVYKDILNGTNTAGSLLLYPMNRTMWDDDMSAVTPDEE
;
A
#
# COMPACT_ATOMS: atom_id res chain seq x y z
N MET A 1 -3.04 -25.66 23.16
CA MET A 1 -3.22 -24.59 22.15
C MET A 1 -2.71 -23.34 22.83
N TYR A 2 -1.64 -22.74 22.34
CA TYR A 2 -1.10 -21.50 22.92
C TYR A 2 -1.99 -20.33 22.52
N SER A 3 -2.31 -19.46 23.47
CA SER A 3 -3.19 -18.30 23.30
C SER A 3 -2.92 -17.27 24.40
N GLU A 4 -3.56 -16.11 24.31
CA GLU A 4 -3.54 -15.06 25.34
C GLU A 4 -3.90 -15.59 26.75
N GLU A 5 -4.85 -16.54 26.83
CA GLU A 5 -5.28 -17.13 28.10
C GLU A 5 -4.50 -18.40 28.52
N PHE A 6 -3.70 -18.99 27.63
CA PHE A 6 -3.04 -20.28 27.88
C PHE A 6 -1.60 -20.28 27.35
N ASN A 7 -0.65 -20.23 28.29
CA ASN A 7 0.78 -20.05 28.02
C ASN A 7 1.05 -18.80 27.15
N PRO A 8 0.64 -17.61 27.62
CA PRO A 8 0.79 -16.35 26.87
C PRO A 8 2.24 -16.06 26.49
N ASP A 9 3.20 -16.33 27.37
CA ASP A 9 4.63 -16.06 27.11
C ASP A 9 5.10 -16.70 25.80
N LEU A 10 4.79 -17.98 25.57
CA LEU A 10 5.17 -18.65 24.32
C LEU A 10 4.28 -18.24 23.14
N PHE A 11 3.01 -17.89 23.39
CA PHE A 11 2.12 -17.37 22.35
C PHE A 11 2.66 -16.07 21.76
N TYR A 12 2.93 -15.08 22.61
CA TYR A 12 3.44 -13.78 22.21
C TYR A 12 4.89 -13.83 21.70
N ALA A 13 5.76 -14.64 22.32
CA ALA A 13 7.12 -14.83 21.81
C ALA A 13 7.15 -15.43 20.40
N ALA A 14 6.24 -16.35 20.07
CA ALA A 14 6.19 -16.95 18.74
C ALA A 14 5.74 -15.95 17.65
N LEU A 15 4.90 -14.98 17.98
CA LEU A 15 4.39 -13.97 17.05
C LEU A 15 5.46 -12.91 16.78
N GLY A 16 5.96 -12.86 15.55
CA GLY A 16 7.13 -12.02 15.20
C GLY A 16 8.48 -12.58 15.67
N GLY A 17 8.51 -13.74 16.32
CA GLY A 17 9.71 -14.31 16.94
C GLY A 17 10.75 -14.94 16.01
N LEU A 18 10.64 -14.74 14.69
CA LEU A 18 11.61 -15.20 13.68
C LEU A 18 12.04 -16.68 13.83
N GLY A 19 11.10 -17.55 14.24
CA GLY A 19 11.33 -18.98 14.42
C GLY A 19 12.24 -19.36 15.60
N GLN A 20 12.60 -18.43 16.48
CA GLN A 20 13.54 -18.69 17.59
C GLN A 20 12.96 -19.59 18.69
N PHE A 21 11.63 -19.60 18.84
CA PHE A 21 10.95 -20.24 19.99
C PHE A 21 10.22 -21.54 19.63
N GLY A 22 10.24 -21.94 18.36
CA GLY A 22 9.62 -23.18 17.89
C GLY A 22 9.01 -23.09 16.49
N VAL A 23 8.33 -24.15 16.09
CA VAL A 23 7.66 -24.28 14.79
C VAL A 23 6.15 -24.21 15.00
N ILE A 24 5.49 -23.25 14.36
CA ILE A 24 4.02 -23.14 14.37
C ILE A 24 3.45 -24.24 13.47
N THR A 25 2.84 -25.27 14.06
CA THR A 25 2.21 -26.38 13.31
C THR A 25 0.73 -26.14 13.03
N ARG A 26 0.10 -25.19 13.72
CA ARG A 26 -1.30 -24.79 13.53
C ARG A 26 -1.53 -23.39 14.11
N ALA A 27 -2.27 -22.56 13.38
CA ALA A 27 -2.76 -21.26 13.85
C ALA A 27 -4.29 -21.20 13.73
N ARG A 28 -4.93 -20.35 14.53
CA ARG A 28 -6.36 -20.01 14.43
C ARG A 28 -6.43 -18.56 13.96
N PHE A 29 -7.12 -18.31 12.85
CA PHE A 29 -7.27 -16.97 12.27
C PHE A 29 -8.68 -16.45 12.51
N ALA A 30 -8.80 -15.16 12.79
CA ALA A 30 -10.08 -14.47 12.70
C ALA A 30 -10.54 -14.44 11.23
N LEU A 31 -11.84 -14.54 11.01
CA LEU A 31 -12.44 -14.53 9.67
C LEU A 31 -13.58 -13.53 9.65
N GLU A 32 -13.73 -12.87 8.51
CA GLU A 32 -14.83 -11.95 8.23
C GLU A 32 -15.65 -12.45 7.03
N PRO A 33 -16.90 -11.99 6.86
CA PRO A 33 -17.67 -12.26 5.67
C PRO A 33 -16.97 -11.75 4.41
N ALA A 34 -16.74 -12.64 3.45
CA ALA A 34 -16.07 -12.28 2.20
C ALA A 34 -16.92 -11.32 1.36
N GLN A 35 -16.35 -10.17 1.02
CA GLN A 35 -16.90 -9.28 0.00
C GLN A 35 -16.69 -9.88 -1.40
N LYS A 36 -17.42 -9.39 -2.41
CA LYS A 36 -17.39 -9.97 -3.76
C LYS A 36 -16.43 -9.24 -4.69
N ARG A 37 -16.34 -7.92 -4.54
CA ARG A 37 -15.70 -7.02 -5.50
C ARG A 37 -14.97 -5.90 -4.77
N VAL A 38 -14.12 -5.19 -5.50
CA VAL A 38 -13.43 -4.00 -5.01
C VAL A 38 -13.62 -2.83 -5.95
N ARG A 39 -13.93 -1.66 -5.39
CA ARG A 39 -13.77 -0.37 -6.03
C ARG A 39 -12.34 0.07 -5.77
N TRP A 40 -11.51 0.03 -6.79
CA TRP A 40 -10.11 0.43 -6.70
C TRP A 40 -9.93 1.80 -7.34
N ARG A 41 -9.39 2.76 -6.57
CA ARG A 41 -8.92 4.04 -7.07
C ARG A 41 -7.42 4.13 -6.95
N ARG A 42 -6.77 4.53 -8.03
CA ARG A 42 -5.33 4.82 -8.07
C ARG A 42 -5.15 6.31 -8.32
N LEU A 43 -4.55 6.99 -7.34
CA LEU A 43 -4.44 8.45 -7.28
C LEU A 43 -2.98 8.84 -7.36
N PHE A 44 -2.61 9.79 -8.22
CA PHE A 44 -1.22 10.24 -8.35
C PHE A 44 -0.97 11.61 -7.71
N TYR A 45 0.22 11.78 -7.17
CA TYR A 45 0.70 12.96 -6.47
C TYR A 45 2.10 13.32 -6.98
N THR A 46 2.43 14.60 -6.91
CA THR A 46 3.77 15.12 -7.26
C THR A 46 4.54 15.63 -6.04
N ASP A 47 3.88 15.75 -4.89
CA ASP A 47 4.47 16.23 -3.63
C ASP A 47 4.31 15.17 -2.54
N ILE A 48 5.45 14.79 -1.93
CA ILE A 48 5.53 13.85 -0.81
C ILE A 48 4.62 14.29 0.34
N LYS A 49 4.52 15.60 0.62
CA LYS A 49 3.72 16.11 1.75
C LYS A 49 2.23 15.86 1.55
N LEU A 50 1.76 15.98 0.31
CA LEU A 50 0.37 15.74 -0.03
C LEU A 50 0.04 14.25 0.08
N VAL A 51 0.87 13.39 -0.51
CA VAL A 51 0.62 11.94 -0.48
C VAL A 51 0.71 11.37 0.94
N THR A 52 1.68 11.80 1.77
CA THR A 52 1.77 11.30 3.15
C THR A 52 0.62 11.82 4.00
N SER A 53 0.24 13.10 3.84
CA SER A 53 -0.93 13.67 4.53
C SER A 53 -2.22 12.90 4.19
N ASP A 54 -2.41 12.57 2.92
CA ASP A 54 -3.60 11.84 2.47
C ASP A 54 -3.59 10.37 2.88
N LEU A 55 -2.44 9.69 2.79
CA LEU A 55 -2.28 8.33 3.30
C LEU A 55 -2.58 8.25 4.81
N GLU A 56 -2.08 9.19 5.59
CA GLU A 56 -2.37 9.29 7.02
C GLU A 56 -3.85 9.60 7.29
N LYS A 57 -4.45 10.51 6.50
CA LYS A 57 -5.88 10.82 6.58
C LYS A 57 -6.73 9.57 6.30
N LEU A 58 -6.34 8.71 5.37
CA LEU A 58 -7.07 7.50 5.01
C LEU A 58 -7.08 6.44 6.13
N ILE A 59 -6.05 6.38 6.97
CA ILE A 59 -5.95 5.39 8.06
C ILE A 59 -6.29 5.96 9.44
N SER A 60 -6.51 7.26 9.55
CA SER A 60 -6.78 7.91 10.82
C SER A 60 -8.16 7.50 11.36
N PRO A 61 -8.25 7.09 12.64
CA PRO A 61 -9.51 6.65 13.23
C PRO A 61 -10.49 7.81 13.46
N ASP A 62 -10.00 9.06 13.49
CA ASP A 62 -10.73 10.22 14.00
C ASP A 62 -10.96 11.28 12.92
N ASN A 63 -11.53 10.88 11.79
CA ASN A 63 -11.98 11.82 10.76
C ASN A 63 -13.21 11.32 9.97
N ASN A 64 -13.65 12.13 9.02
CA ASN A 64 -14.80 11.85 8.15
C ASN A 64 -14.59 10.68 7.17
N LEU A 65 -13.37 10.17 7.02
CA LEU A 65 -13.01 9.02 6.19
C LEU A 65 -12.78 7.73 7.01
N SER A 66 -12.87 7.79 8.34
CA SER A 66 -12.66 6.65 9.22
C SER A 66 -13.59 5.48 8.88
N GLY A 67 -13.02 4.28 8.74
CA GLY A 67 -13.73 3.05 8.38
C GLY A 67 -14.32 3.02 6.96
N ILE A 68 -13.96 3.98 6.09
CA ILE A 68 -14.42 3.99 4.70
C ILE A 68 -13.61 3.01 3.85
N ILE A 69 -12.29 3.05 3.99
CA ILE A 69 -11.32 2.33 3.17
C ILE A 69 -11.03 0.94 3.77
N ASP A 70 -11.00 -0.07 2.91
CA ASP A 70 -10.71 -1.46 3.30
C ASP A 70 -9.25 -1.84 3.03
N PHE A 71 -8.59 -1.12 2.12
CA PHE A 71 -7.17 -1.28 1.82
C PHE A 71 -6.57 0.04 1.31
N VAL A 72 -5.38 0.37 1.81
CA VAL A 72 -4.57 1.49 1.34
C VAL A 72 -3.11 1.07 1.23
N GLU A 73 -2.47 1.43 0.12
CA GLU A 73 -1.03 1.26 -0.11
C GLU A 73 -0.55 2.42 -0.98
N GLY A 74 0.71 2.80 -0.86
CA GLY A 74 1.34 3.77 -1.73
C GLY A 74 2.60 3.22 -2.40
N GLU A 75 2.94 3.80 -3.54
CA GLU A 75 4.12 3.45 -4.32
C GLU A 75 4.80 4.72 -4.84
N VAL A 76 6.12 4.66 -4.96
CA VAL A 76 6.98 5.74 -5.46
C VAL A 76 7.50 5.38 -6.84
N LEU A 77 7.33 6.29 -7.80
CA LEU A 77 7.90 6.20 -9.14
C LEU A 77 8.95 7.30 -9.28
N LEU A 78 10.22 6.90 -9.37
CA LEU A 78 11.37 7.80 -9.45
C LEU A 78 11.59 8.40 -10.84
N SER A 79 11.00 7.81 -11.89
CA SER A 79 11.25 8.25 -13.27
C SER A 79 10.10 7.93 -14.23
N ALA A 80 10.11 8.63 -15.37
CA ALA A 80 9.25 8.34 -16.52
C ALA A 80 9.41 6.89 -17.03
N THR A 81 10.61 6.30 -16.92
CA THR A 81 10.82 4.89 -17.27
C THR A 81 10.04 3.96 -16.35
N GLN A 82 10.06 4.20 -15.04
CA GLN A 82 9.25 3.41 -14.11
C GLN A 82 7.74 3.66 -14.33
N ALA A 83 7.35 4.91 -14.60
CA ALA A 83 5.98 5.23 -14.99
C ALA A 83 5.51 4.45 -16.22
N SER A 84 6.37 4.20 -17.21
CA SER A 84 6.01 3.41 -18.40
C SER A 84 5.69 1.93 -18.10
N LEU A 85 6.17 1.41 -16.97
CA LEU A 85 6.01 0.00 -16.59
C LEU A 85 4.70 -0.26 -15.83
N ILE A 86 4.00 0.79 -15.39
CA ILE A 86 2.78 0.66 -14.58
C ILE A 86 1.58 0.17 -15.39
N GLY A 87 1.64 0.22 -16.73
CA GLY A 87 0.53 -0.15 -17.61
C GLY A 87 0.01 -1.57 -17.39
N SER A 88 0.85 -2.48 -16.88
CA SER A 88 0.46 -3.87 -16.55
C SER A 88 -0.05 -4.05 -15.12
N THR A 89 0.09 -3.04 -14.26
CA THR A 89 -0.21 -3.13 -12.82
C THR A 89 -1.66 -2.74 -12.51
N PHE A 90 -2.30 -2.05 -13.43
CA PHE A 90 -3.65 -1.50 -13.33
C PHE A 90 -4.26 -1.44 -14.73
N ASN A 91 -5.58 -1.42 -14.86
CA ASN A 91 -6.27 -1.43 -16.15
C ASN A 91 -6.18 -0.06 -16.88
N PHE A 92 -4.97 0.43 -17.08
CA PHE A 92 -4.68 1.68 -17.78
C PHE A 92 -4.79 1.50 -19.28
N THR A 93 -5.30 2.53 -19.96
CA THR A 93 -5.15 2.66 -21.41
C THR A 93 -3.78 3.21 -21.76
N ASP A 94 -3.35 3.07 -23.03
CA ASP A 94 -2.09 3.67 -23.50
C ASP A 94 -2.07 5.20 -23.29
N SER A 95 -3.23 5.86 -23.41
CA SER A 95 -3.38 7.29 -23.13
C SER A 95 -3.19 7.62 -21.65
N ASP A 96 -3.63 6.74 -20.74
CA ASP A 96 -3.43 6.95 -19.30
C ASP A 96 -1.96 6.82 -18.95
N VAL A 97 -1.29 5.79 -19.48
CA VAL A 97 0.15 5.58 -19.29
C VAL A 97 0.95 6.76 -19.82
N GLN A 98 0.65 7.25 -21.03
CA GLN A 98 1.34 8.42 -21.58
C GLN A 98 1.14 9.66 -20.71
N LYS A 99 -0.08 9.90 -20.22
CA LYS A 99 -0.37 11.02 -19.33
C LYS A 99 0.45 10.97 -18.03
N ILE A 100 0.66 9.77 -17.47
CA ILE A 100 1.46 9.58 -16.26
C ILE A 100 2.95 9.73 -16.54
N ILE A 101 3.43 9.29 -17.72
CA ILE A 101 4.80 9.54 -18.20
C ILE A 101 5.06 11.05 -18.32
N ASP A 102 4.11 11.79 -18.89
CA ASP A 102 4.21 13.25 -19.04
C ASP A 102 4.27 13.92 -17.65
N LEU A 103 3.40 13.51 -16.72
CA LEU A 103 3.44 13.98 -15.33
C LEU A 103 4.79 13.74 -14.65
N ALA A 104 5.35 12.53 -14.79
CA ALA A 104 6.65 12.19 -14.24
C ALA A 104 7.79 13.03 -14.85
N SER A 105 7.70 13.30 -16.15
CA SER A 105 8.70 14.09 -16.88
C SER A 105 8.65 15.56 -16.47
N ASP A 106 7.46 16.13 -16.34
CA ASP A 106 7.24 17.54 -15.98
C ASP A 106 7.60 17.83 -14.51
N ASN A 107 7.39 16.86 -13.61
CA ASN A 107 7.69 17.03 -12.19
C ASN A 107 9.20 17.12 -11.89
N ASN A 108 10.06 16.59 -12.78
CA ASN A 108 11.51 16.55 -12.62
C ASN A 108 11.95 15.98 -11.24
N GLY A 109 11.26 14.92 -10.81
CA GLY A 109 11.44 14.26 -9.52
C GLY A 109 10.43 13.12 -9.34
N PRO A 110 10.46 12.42 -8.18
CA PRO A 110 9.55 11.31 -7.95
C PRO A 110 8.09 11.75 -7.99
N ILE A 111 7.24 10.91 -8.58
CA ILE A 111 5.80 10.97 -8.39
C ILE A 111 5.37 9.82 -7.49
N TYR A 112 4.26 9.99 -6.80
CA TYR A 112 3.75 9.04 -5.82
C TYR A 112 2.36 8.61 -6.24
N LEU A 113 1.97 7.39 -5.92
CA LEU A 113 0.61 6.93 -6.11
C LEU A 113 0.04 6.33 -4.83
N VAL A 114 -1.28 6.39 -4.72
CA VAL A 114 -2.06 5.75 -3.65
C VAL A 114 -3.09 4.84 -4.28
N ASP A 115 -3.09 3.58 -3.86
CA ASP A 115 -4.16 2.63 -4.09
C ASP A 115 -5.15 2.72 -2.94
N ALA A 116 -6.30 3.36 -3.19
CA ALA A 116 -7.40 3.45 -2.25
C ALA A 116 -8.54 2.50 -2.66
N VAL A 117 -8.88 1.54 -1.80
CA VAL A 117 -9.73 0.42 -2.18
C VAL A 117 -10.88 0.22 -1.19
N VAL A 118 -12.10 0.13 -1.73
CA VAL A 118 -13.32 -0.16 -0.96
C VAL A 118 -13.89 -1.51 -1.41
N PHE A 119 -14.08 -2.42 -0.46
CA PHE A 119 -14.65 -3.72 -0.70
C PHE A 119 -16.18 -3.66 -0.65
N TYR A 120 -16.83 -4.41 -1.53
CA TYR A 120 -18.28 -4.37 -1.61
C TYR A 120 -18.88 -5.67 -2.16
N ASN A 121 -20.19 -5.77 -2.01
CA ASN A 121 -21.01 -6.84 -2.59
C ASN A 121 -22.23 -6.23 -3.30
N ASP A 122 -23.08 -7.07 -3.89
CA ASP A 122 -24.20 -6.60 -4.72
C ASP A 122 -25.16 -5.66 -3.97
N THR A 123 -25.33 -5.80 -2.65
CA THR A 123 -26.22 -4.95 -1.85
C THR A 123 -25.56 -3.67 -1.34
N THR A 124 -24.22 -3.62 -1.31
CA THR A 124 -23.44 -2.45 -0.85
C THR A 124 -22.77 -1.67 -1.98
N ALA A 125 -23.04 -2.01 -3.26
CA ALA A 125 -22.42 -1.35 -4.41
C ALA A 125 -22.65 0.17 -4.44
N THR A 126 -23.88 0.63 -4.17
CA THR A 126 -24.20 2.06 -4.16
C THR A 126 -23.50 2.80 -3.03
N SER A 127 -23.44 2.20 -1.83
CA SER A 127 -22.74 2.84 -0.70
C SER A 127 -21.22 2.84 -0.90
N ALA A 128 -20.67 1.82 -1.55
CA ALA A 128 -19.26 1.80 -1.95
C ALA A 128 -18.93 2.93 -2.93
N GLU A 129 -19.82 3.25 -3.88
CA GLU A 129 -19.63 4.40 -4.77
C GLU A 129 -19.64 5.73 -3.99
N GLN A 130 -20.61 5.92 -3.11
CA GLN A 130 -20.71 7.13 -2.29
C GLN A 130 -19.48 7.33 -1.38
N LYS A 131 -18.98 6.22 -0.80
CA LYS A 131 -17.73 6.18 -0.05
C LYS A 131 -16.57 6.67 -0.90
N VAL A 132 -16.43 6.14 -2.11
CA VAL A 132 -15.37 6.54 -3.04
C VAL A 132 -15.49 8.00 -3.47
N ASP A 133 -16.69 8.49 -3.76
CA ASP A 133 -16.92 9.90 -4.09
C ASP A 133 -16.48 10.83 -2.95
N LEU A 134 -16.76 10.43 -1.70
CA LEU A 134 -16.29 11.16 -0.53
C LEU A 134 -14.77 11.15 -0.42
N LEU A 135 -14.11 9.99 -0.63
CA LEU A 135 -12.65 9.91 -0.68
C LEU A 135 -12.09 10.88 -1.72
N LEU A 136 -12.58 10.83 -2.96
CA LEU A 136 -12.07 11.67 -4.05
C LEU A 136 -12.28 13.17 -3.82
N LYS A 137 -13.32 13.55 -3.06
CA LYS A 137 -13.57 14.95 -2.69
C LYS A 137 -12.60 15.47 -1.63
N GLU A 138 -12.13 14.59 -0.76
CA GLU A 138 -11.39 14.94 0.45
C GLU A 138 -9.87 14.84 0.30
N LEU A 139 -9.40 14.17 -0.74
CA LEU A 139 -7.99 13.95 -1.06
C LEU A 139 -7.45 15.01 -2.03
N GLN A 140 -6.15 15.20 -2.00
CA GLN A 140 -5.39 16.28 -2.64
C GLN A 140 -4.51 15.80 -3.80
N TYR A 141 -4.89 14.70 -4.44
CA TYR A 141 -4.20 14.16 -5.60
C TYR A 141 -4.16 15.15 -6.78
N THR A 142 -3.22 14.95 -7.70
CA THR A 142 -3.07 15.80 -8.87
C THR A 142 -4.34 15.78 -9.72
N SER A 143 -4.91 16.95 -9.99
CA SER A 143 -6.17 17.08 -10.73
C SER A 143 -6.12 16.32 -12.08
N GLY A 144 -7.11 15.46 -12.30
CA GLY A 144 -7.19 14.62 -13.50
C GLY A 144 -6.34 13.34 -13.46
N PHE A 145 -5.72 13.00 -12.32
CA PHE A 145 -4.94 11.77 -12.13
C PHE A 145 -5.54 10.84 -11.07
N ALA A 146 -6.87 10.70 -11.10
CA ALA A 146 -7.58 9.65 -10.40
C ALA A 146 -8.09 8.63 -11.40
N PHE A 147 -7.61 7.40 -11.29
CA PHE A 147 -7.97 6.30 -12.17
C PHE A 147 -8.78 5.26 -11.41
N SER A 148 -9.68 4.58 -12.10
CA SER A 148 -10.60 3.63 -11.49
C SER A 148 -10.47 2.25 -12.10
N ASN A 149 -10.65 1.25 -11.25
CA ASN A 149 -10.79 -0.13 -11.66
C ASN A 149 -11.83 -0.80 -10.77
N ASP A 150 -12.51 -1.80 -11.32
CA ASP A 150 -13.52 -2.57 -10.60
C ASP A 150 -13.39 -4.05 -10.95
N ILE A 151 -12.94 -4.82 -9.96
CA ILE A 151 -12.57 -6.22 -10.18
C ILE A 151 -13.10 -7.11 -9.04
N PRO A 152 -13.23 -8.43 -9.27
CA PRO A 152 -13.52 -9.38 -8.20
C PRO A 152 -12.48 -9.28 -7.07
N LEU A 153 -12.91 -9.45 -5.81
CA LEU A 153 -12.03 -9.40 -4.64
C LEU A 153 -10.87 -10.38 -4.78
N LEU A 154 -11.14 -11.60 -5.24
CA LEU A 154 -10.10 -12.62 -5.43
C LEU A 154 -9.03 -12.18 -6.44
N ASN A 155 -9.42 -11.49 -7.52
CA ASN A 155 -8.47 -10.98 -8.51
C ASN A 155 -7.60 -9.88 -7.91
N PHE A 156 -8.19 -9.01 -7.08
CA PHE A 156 -7.45 -7.99 -6.35
C PHE A 156 -6.45 -8.60 -5.37
N LEU A 157 -6.85 -9.58 -4.57
CA LEU A 157 -5.97 -10.25 -3.61
C LEU A 157 -4.86 -11.05 -4.30
N ASN A 158 -5.14 -11.66 -5.46
CA ASN A 158 -4.17 -12.41 -6.26
C ASN A 158 -3.38 -11.56 -7.27
N ARG A 159 -3.46 -10.23 -7.23
CA ARG A 159 -2.85 -9.34 -8.24
C ARG A 159 -1.34 -9.57 -8.45
N LEU A 160 -0.61 -9.91 -7.39
CA LEU A 160 0.84 -10.17 -7.46
C LEU A 160 1.17 -11.51 -8.13
N HIS A 161 0.32 -12.53 -8.01
CA HIS A 161 0.54 -13.82 -8.68
C HIS A 161 0.52 -13.69 -10.21
N TYR A 162 -0.37 -12.84 -10.73
CA TYR A 162 -0.41 -12.54 -12.17
C TYR A 162 0.88 -11.83 -12.64
N GLN A 163 1.42 -10.93 -11.82
CA GLN A 163 2.69 -10.26 -12.12
C GLN A 163 3.89 -11.21 -12.03
N GLU A 164 3.92 -12.09 -11.01
CA GLU A 164 4.95 -13.12 -10.85
C GLU A 164 4.98 -14.05 -12.06
N THR A 165 3.82 -14.57 -12.48
CA THR A 165 3.70 -15.50 -13.60
C THR A 165 4.20 -14.86 -14.91
N ALA A 166 3.94 -13.57 -15.11
CA ALA A 166 4.46 -12.82 -16.26
C ALA A 166 5.98 -12.64 -16.24
N ARG A 167 6.62 -12.72 -15.06
CA ARG A 167 8.07 -12.53 -14.84
C ARG A 167 8.86 -13.82 -14.58
N SER A 168 8.17 -14.96 -14.42
CA SER A 168 8.71 -16.24 -13.91
C SER A 168 9.79 -16.92 -14.79
N SER A 169 10.23 -16.28 -15.88
CA SER A 169 11.21 -16.85 -16.82
C SER A 169 12.65 -16.35 -16.62
N GLN A 170 12.93 -15.52 -15.62
CA GLN A 170 14.26 -14.95 -15.41
C GLN A 170 14.72 -15.16 -13.97
N GLY A 171 15.83 -15.89 -13.78
CA GLY A 171 16.48 -16.06 -12.49
C GLY A 171 17.06 -14.73 -11.97
N GLN A 172 16.20 -13.86 -11.45
CA GLN A 172 16.55 -12.55 -10.93
C GLN A 172 16.97 -12.65 -9.47
N PHE A 173 17.99 -11.86 -9.11
CA PHE A 173 18.40 -11.65 -7.73
C PHE A 173 17.58 -10.51 -7.12
N HIS A 174 17.11 -10.68 -5.88
CA HIS A 174 16.16 -9.77 -5.22
C HIS A 174 16.77 -9.18 -3.93
N PRO A 175 17.62 -8.13 -4.02
CA PRO A 175 18.21 -7.48 -2.86
C PRO A 175 17.22 -6.51 -2.20
N TRP A 176 16.11 -7.04 -1.68
CA TRP A 176 15.05 -6.22 -1.09
C TRP A 176 15.48 -5.59 0.23
N LEU A 177 14.96 -4.38 0.47
CA LEU A 177 15.08 -3.67 1.72
C LEU A 177 13.67 -3.37 2.22
N SER A 178 13.33 -3.86 3.41
CA SER A 178 12.06 -3.60 4.09
C SER A 178 12.36 -3.03 5.46
N MET A 179 11.70 -1.93 5.81
CA MET A 179 11.91 -1.24 7.09
C MET A 179 10.66 -0.48 7.50
N PHE A 180 10.56 -0.19 8.80
CA PHE A 180 9.64 0.82 9.31
C PHE A 180 10.40 2.13 9.50
N VAL A 181 9.79 3.23 9.05
CA VAL A 181 10.31 4.59 9.20
C VAL A 181 9.32 5.37 10.08
N PRO A 182 9.77 6.02 11.17
CA PRO A 182 8.90 6.87 11.98
C PRO A 182 8.27 7.98 11.13
N LYS A 183 7.00 8.29 11.38
CA LYS A 183 6.25 9.33 10.64
C LYS A 183 6.99 10.67 10.66
N SER A 184 7.53 11.07 11.81
CA SER A 184 8.34 12.29 11.99
C SER A 184 9.55 12.39 11.05
N LYS A 185 10.01 11.26 10.48
CA LYS A 185 11.19 11.16 9.62
C LYS A 185 10.88 10.90 8.15
N ILE A 186 9.62 10.73 7.76
CA ILE A 186 9.31 10.31 6.39
C ILE A 186 9.69 11.34 5.33
N LEU A 187 9.57 12.64 5.63
CA LEU A 187 9.98 13.70 4.70
C LEU A 187 11.51 13.79 4.55
N GLU A 188 12.24 13.51 5.63
CA GLU A 188 13.70 13.41 5.62
C GLU A 188 14.14 12.17 4.83
N PHE A 189 13.45 11.04 5.02
CA PHE A 189 13.67 9.82 4.25
C PHE A 189 13.46 10.03 2.75
N ASP A 190 12.36 10.67 2.36
CA ASP A 190 12.10 11.00 0.96
C ASP A 190 13.21 11.86 0.34
N SER A 191 13.61 12.91 1.08
CA SER A 191 14.65 13.84 0.61
C SER A 191 16.01 13.16 0.43
N ASN A 192 16.40 12.28 1.36
CA ASN A 192 17.72 11.67 1.38
C ASN A 192 17.78 10.33 0.61
N VAL A 193 16.65 9.63 0.45
CA VAL A 193 16.61 8.30 -0.20
C VAL A 193 16.04 8.40 -1.59
N TYR A 194 14.78 8.84 -1.76
CA TYR A 194 14.14 8.87 -3.07
C TYR A 194 14.70 9.98 -3.97
N LYS A 195 14.94 11.16 -3.41
CA LYS A 195 15.39 12.35 -4.17
C LYS A 195 16.91 12.50 -4.27
N ASP A 196 17.67 11.75 -3.46
CA ASP A 196 19.14 11.77 -3.47
C ASP A 196 19.73 10.39 -3.80
N ILE A 197 19.81 9.45 -2.85
CA ILE A 197 20.49 8.15 -3.05
C ILE A 197 19.99 7.39 -4.29
N LEU A 198 18.68 7.34 -4.50
CA LEU A 198 18.07 6.62 -5.62
C LEU A 198 17.89 7.47 -6.88
N ASN A 199 18.20 8.77 -6.81
CA ASN A 199 18.04 9.67 -7.95
C ASN A 199 18.98 9.27 -9.09
N GLY A 200 18.45 9.20 -10.31
CA GLY A 200 19.18 8.76 -11.50
C GLY A 200 19.56 7.27 -11.52
N THR A 201 19.17 6.49 -10.51
CA THR A 201 19.37 5.03 -10.52
C THR A 201 18.27 4.34 -11.30
N ASN A 202 18.62 3.25 -12.00
CA ASN A 202 17.62 2.38 -12.62
C ASN A 202 17.17 1.30 -11.63
N THR A 203 16.45 1.72 -10.59
CA THR A 203 15.91 0.80 -9.59
C THR A 203 14.83 -0.07 -10.24
N ALA A 204 15.07 -1.38 -10.27
CA ALA A 204 14.10 -2.37 -10.75
C ALA A 204 13.17 -2.80 -9.61
N GLY A 205 11.87 -2.93 -9.92
CA GLY A 205 10.85 -3.31 -8.95
C GLY A 205 10.08 -2.13 -8.37
N SER A 206 9.18 -2.42 -7.45
CA SER A 206 8.28 -1.45 -6.80
C SER A 206 8.92 -0.87 -5.54
N LEU A 207 8.67 0.42 -5.30
CA LEU A 207 9.07 1.13 -4.08
C LEU A 207 7.82 1.47 -3.28
N LEU A 208 7.52 0.68 -2.25
CA LEU A 208 6.31 0.86 -1.46
C LEU A 208 6.50 1.90 -0.35
N LEU A 209 5.46 2.70 -0.13
CA LEU A 209 5.38 3.70 0.92
C LEU A 209 3.95 3.78 1.44
N TYR A 210 3.71 3.39 2.68
CA TYR A 210 2.40 3.50 3.30
C TYR A 210 2.52 3.56 4.83
N PRO A 211 1.67 4.35 5.50
CA PRO A 211 1.66 4.45 6.95
C PRO A 211 0.98 3.24 7.60
N MET A 212 1.24 3.05 8.88
CA MET A 212 0.58 2.07 9.73
C MET A 212 0.26 2.71 11.07
N ASN A 213 -0.86 2.34 11.69
CA ASN A 213 -1.19 2.78 13.05
C ASN A 213 -0.48 1.88 14.06
N ARG A 214 0.38 2.44 14.91
CA ARG A 214 1.05 1.66 15.97
C ARG A 214 0.06 0.98 16.91
N THR A 215 -1.10 1.59 17.15
CA THR A 215 -2.17 1.05 18.01
C THR A 215 -2.77 -0.28 17.55
N MET A 216 -2.51 -0.69 16.31
CA MET A 216 -2.92 -2.00 15.77
C MET A 216 -1.86 -3.09 15.97
N TRP A 217 -0.70 -2.75 16.54
CA TRP A 217 0.37 -3.66 16.90
C TRP A 217 0.35 -3.93 18.40
N ASP A 218 0.58 -5.19 18.76
CA ASP A 218 0.63 -5.62 20.16
C ASP A 218 2.09 -5.66 20.62
N ASP A 219 2.44 -4.78 21.56
CA ASP A 219 3.79 -4.63 22.08
C ASP A 219 4.24 -5.81 22.95
N ASP A 220 3.35 -6.74 23.31
CA ASP A 220 3.73 -7.99 23.97
C ASP A 220 4.35 -8.99 22.96
N MET A 221 4.10 -8.82 21.65
CA MET A 221 4.68 -9.66 20.60
C MET A 221 6.17 -9.37 20.36
N SER A 222 6.87 -10.31 19.71
CA SER A 222 8.31 -10.13 19.40
C SER A 222 8.60 -9.26 18.17
N ALA A 223 7.57 -8.80 17.45
CA ALA A 223 7.75 -7.89 16.33
C ALA A 223 8.24 -6.52 16.81
N VAL A 224 9.18 -5.90 16.08
CA VAL A 224 9.76 -4.61 16.46
C VAL A 224 9.27 -3.52 15.51
N THR A 225 8.68 -2.46 16.08
CA THR A 225 8.16 -1.28 15.39
C THR A 225 8.78 -0.01 15.99
N PRO A 226 8.83 1.13 15.27
CA PRO A 226 9.40 2.37 15.80
C PRO A 226 8.55 2.98 16.93
N ASP A 227 9.20 3.69 17.87
CA ASP A 227 8.57 4.33 19.04
C ASP A 227 7.76 5.61 18.71
N GLU A 228 6.90 5.58 17.68
CA GLU A 228 6.01 6.69 17.28
C GLU A 228 4.60 6.13 16.97
N GLU A 229 3.56 6.90 17.30
CA GLU A 229 2.15 6.56 17.02
C GLU A 229 1.75 6.72 15.54
#